data_AF-Q75K44-F1
#
_entry.id   AF-Q75K44-F1
#
_cell.length_a   1.000
_cell.length_b   1.000
_cell.length_c   1.000
_cell.angle_alpha   90.00
_cell.angle_beta   90.00
_cell.angle_gamma   90.00
#
_symmetry.space_group_name_H-M   'P 1'
#
loop_
_entity.id
_entity.type
_entity.pdbx_description
1 polymer ?
#
loop_
_entity_poly.entity_id
_entity_poly.type
_entity_poly.pdbx_seq_one_letter_code
_entity_poly.pdbx_strand_id
1 'polypeptide(L)'
;MEDDILVSYIAKHGEGKWGALPKRAGLKRCGKSCRLRWLNYLRPGIKRGNISGDEEELILRLHTLLGNRPVSDPLLSSSPAN
;
A
#
# COMPACT_ATOMS: atom_id res chain seq x y z
N MET A 1 -14.73 4.54 -11.89
CA MET A 1 -13.86 5.38 -11.03
C MET A 1 -12.40 4.95 -11.24
N GLU A 2 -11.38 5.77 -10.91
CA GLU A 2 -9.97 5.36 -11.01
C GLU A 2 -9.65 4.11 -10.16
N ASP A 3 -10.32 3.95 -9.01
CA ASP A 3 -10.17 2.78 -8.15
C ASP A 3 -10.64 1.48 -8.84
N ASP A 4 -11.76 1.51 -9.57
CA ASP A 4 -12.27 0.33 -10.29
C ASP A 4 -11.30 -0.11 -11.38
N ILE A 5 -10.68 0.86 -12.06
CA ILE A 5 -9.66 0.60 -13.09
C ILE A 5 -8.44 -0.06 -12.45
N LEU A 6 -7.98 0.46 -11.30
CA LEU A 6 -6.86 -0.10 -10.56
C LEU A 6 -7.15 -1.54 -10.09
N VAL A 7 -8.33 -1.77 -9.51
CA VAL A 7 -8.77 -3.09 -9.03
C VAL A 7 -8.88 -4.08 -10.19
N SER A 8 -9.55 -3.70 -11.27
CA SER A 8 -9.74 -4.55 -12.46
C SER A 8 -8.41 -4.92 -13.11
N TYR A 9 -7.50 -3.94 -13.26
CA TYR A 9 -6.18 -4.19 -13.81
C TYR A 9 -5.37 -5.16 -12.93
N ILE A 10 -5.36 -4.97 -11.60
CA ILE A 10 -4.65 -5.86 -10.67
C ILE A 10 -5.27 -7.26 -10.67
N ALA A 11 -6.60 -7.38 -10.69
CA ALA A 11 -7.28 -8.67 -10.78
C ALA A 11 -6.88 -9.46 -12.04
N LYS A 12 -6.66 -8.76 -13.17
CA LYS A 12 -6.27 -9.39 -14.44
C LYS A 12 -4.77 -9.67 -14.57
N HIS A 13 -3.91 -8.79 -14.02
CA HIS A 13 -2.47 -8.81 -14.29
C HIS A 13 -1.60 -9.14 -13.06
N GLY A 14 -2.21 -9.31 -11.89
CA GLY A 14 -1.55 -9.51 -10.62
C GLY A 14 -1.10 -8.20 -9.96
N GLU A 15 -0.81 -8.29 -8.66
CA GLU A 15 -0.29 -7.18 -7.86
C GLU A 15 1.20 -6.91 -8.18
N GLY A 16 1.59 -5.63 -8.24
CA GLY A 16 2.99 -5.23 -8.40
C GLY A 16 3.26 -4.43 -9.68
N LYS A 17 4.55 -4.37 -10.07
CA LYS A 17 5.03 -3.58 -11.22
C LYS A 17 4.54 -2.13 -11.21
N TRP A 18 4.49 -1.54 -10.01
CA TRP A 18 3.86 -0.24 -9.73
C TRP A 18 4.37 0.89 -10.62
N GLY A 19 5.65 0.90 -11.00
CA GLY A 19 6.19 1.93 -11.90
C GLY A 19 5.53 1.95 -13.29
N ALA A 20 5.22 0.79 -13.87
CA ALA A 20 4.62 0.68 -15.20
C ALA A 20 3.08 0.55 -15.16
N LEU A 21 2.53 0.15 -14.02
CA LEU A 21 1.11 -0.12 -13.85
C LEU A 21 0.20 1.05 -14.26
N PRO A 22 0.39 2.31 -13.80
CA PRO A 22 -0.53 3.39 -14.12
C PRO A 22 -0.66 3.61 -15.63
N LYS A 23 0.47 3.63 -16.34
CA LYS A 23 0.51 3.80 -17.80
C LYS A 23 -0.22 2.65 -18.50
N ARG A 24 -0.02 1.41 -18.07
CA ARG A 24 -0.66 0.22 -18.66
C ARG A 24 -2.16 0.12 -18.34
N ALA A 25 -2.58 0.61 -17.18
CA ALA A 25 -3.97 0.67 -16.76
C ALA A 25 -4.73 1.89 -17.31
N GLY A 26 -4.04 2.81 -17.99
CA GLY A 26 -4.64 4.06 -18.48
C GLY A 26 -4.93 5.08 -17.37
N LEU A 27 -4.30 4.95 -16.21
CA LEU A 27 -4.44 5.86 -15.07
C LEU A 27 -3.51 7.06 -15.21
N LYS A 28 -4.02 8.27 -14.95
CA LYS A 28 -3.23 9.52 -14.91
C LYS A 28 -2.57 9.72 -13.53
N ARG A 29 -1.92 8.67 -13.00
CA ARG A 29 -1.33 8.64 -11.65
C ARG A 29 0.11 8.11 -11.70
N CYS A 30 0.86 8.31 -10.62
CA CYS A 30 2.18 7.70 -10.46
C CYS A 30 2.10 6.33 -9.79
N GLY A 31 3.12 5.50 -10.00
CA GLY A 31 3.15 4.14 -9.46
C GLY A 31 3.05 4.08 -7.93
N LYS A 32 3.72 5.02 -7.25
CA LYS A 32 3.66 5.14 -5.79
C LYS A 32 2.23 5.37 -5.29
N SER A 33 1.48 6.25 -5.96
CA SER A 33 0.08 6.54 -5.59
C SER A 33 -0.81 5.31 -5.78
N CYS A 34 -0.68 4.60 -6.91
CA CYS A 34 -1.42 3.35 -7.14
C CYS A 34 -1.07 2.27 -6.11
N ARG A 35 0.21 2.11 -5.76
CA ARG A 35 0.66 1.17 -4.74
C ARG A 35 0.02 1.48 -3.39
N LEU A 36 0.13 2.73 -2.93
CA LEU A 36 -0.44 3.14 -1.63
C LEU A 36 -1.95 3.00 -1.62
N ARG A 37 -2.62 3.35 -2.73
CA ARG A 37 -4.07 3.21 -2.83
C ARG A 37 -4.50 1.74 -2.72
N TRP A 38 -3.80 0.85 -3.40
CA TRP A 38 -4.05 -0.59 -3.30
C TRP A 38 -3.82 -1.10 -1.88
N LEU A 39 -2.61 -0.95 -1.35
CA LEU A 39 -2.19 -1.54 -0.08
C LEU A 39 -2.98 -1.02 1.12
N ASN A 40 -3.38 0.25 1.11
CA ASN A 40 -4.02 0.88 2.27
C ASN A 40 -5.54 0.86 2.20
N TYR A 41 -6.14 0.68 1.02
CA TYR A 41 -7.59 0.84 0.87
C TYR A 41 -8.26 -0.23 0.01
N LEU A 42 -7.70 -0.63 -1.13
CA LEU A 42 -8.43 -1.46 -2.09
C LEU A 42 -8.15 -2.97 -1.98
N ARG A 43 -7.02 -3.36 -1.39
CA ARG A 43 -6.63 -4.76 -1.27
C ARG A 43 -7.64 -5.53 -0.41
N PRO A 44 -8.09 -6.72 -0.85
CA PRO A 44 -8.95 -7.57 -0.03
C PRO A 44 -8.29 -7.92 1.32
N GLY A 45 -9.10 -8.00 2.37
CA GLY A 45 -8.65 -8.37 3.72
C GLY A 45 -8.16 -7.20 4.58
N ILE A 46 -8.25 -5.95 4.10
CA ILE A 46 -8.04 -4.78 4.95
C ILE A 46 -9.21 -4.64 5.92
N LYS A 47 -8.96 -4.88 7.21
CA LYS A 47 -9.92 -4.58 8.28
C LYS A 47 -10.07 -3.06 8.41
N ARG A 48 -11.33 -2.60 8.48
CA ARG A 48 -11.69 -1.19 8.65
C ARG A 48 -12.49 -1.04 9.93
N GLY A 49 -12.17 -0.04 10.73
CA GLY A 49 -12.82 0.22 12.01
C GLY A 49 -11.82 0.30 13.14
N ASN A 50 -12.34 0.29 14.36
CA ASN A 50 -11.55 0.38 15.58
C ASN A 50 -10.71 -0.88 15.78
N ILE A 51 -9.52 -0.69 16.34
CA ILE A 51 -8.67 -1.77 16.83
C ILE A 51 -9.33 -2.34 18.09
N SER A 52 -9.50 -3.66 18.15
CA SER A 52 -10.02 -4.34 19.34
C SER A 52 -8.97 -4.38 20.48
N GLY A 53 -9.41 -4.59 21.72
CA GLY A 53 -8.50 -4.67 22.87
C GLY A 53 -7.41 -5.74 22.70
N ASP A 54 -7.78 -6.91 22.19
CA ASP A 54 -6.83 -8.01 21.91
C ASP A 54 -5.83 -7.63 20.81
N GLU A 55 -6.27 -6.91 19.78
CA GLU A 55 -5.39 -6.42 18.72
C GLU A 55 -4.42 -5.35 19.25
N GLU A 56 -4.88 -4.48 20.16
CA GLU A 56 -4.05 -3.48 20.80
C GLU A 56 -2.98 -4.13 21.70
N GLU A 57 -3.35 -5.11 22.53
CA GLU A 57 -2.41 -5.88 23.35
C GLU A 57 -1.37 -6.59 22.46
N LEU A 58 -1.81 -7.21 21.37
CA LEU A 58 -0.93 -7.88 20.43
C LEU A 58 0.06 -6.90 19.78
N ILE A 59 -0.41 -5.71 19.37
CA ILE A 59 0.42 -4.65 18.81
C ILE A 59 1.49 -4.22 19.82
N LEU A 60 1.10 -3.96 21.08
CA LEU A 60 2.02 -3.57 22.15
C LEU A 60 3.08 -4.65 22.39
N ARG A 61 2.65 -5.90 22.55
CA ARG A 61 3.55 -7.03 22.78
C ARG A 61 4.56 -7.20 21.64
N LEU A 62 4.09 -7.13 20.39
CA LEU A 62 4.96 -7.24 19.23
C LEU A 62 5.94 -6.07 19.13
N HIS A 63 5.49 -4.85 19.45
CA HIS A 63 6.33 -3.66 19.46
C HIS A 63 7.42 -3.75 20.53
N THR A 64 7.10 -4.20 21.75
CA THR A 64 8.10 -4.38 22.82
C THR A 64 9.15 -5.44 22.45
N LEU A 65 8.73 -6.52 21.78
CA LEU A 65 9.64 -7.62 21.42
C LEU A 65 10.53 -7.31 20.21
N LEU A 66 10.01 -6.58 19.22
CA LEU A 66 10.69 -6.40 17.92
C LEU A 66 11.18 -4.97 17.68
N GLY A 67 10.71 -4.00 18.45
CA GLY A 67 10.94 -2.57 18.24
C GLY A 67 10.32 -2.03 16.96
N ASN A 68 10.52 -0.73 16.71
CA ASN A 68 10.16 -0.12 15.43
C ASN A 68 11.27 -0.33 14.41
N ARG A 69 10.95 -0.98 13.29
CA ARG A 69 11.79 -0.93 12.10
C ARG A 69 11.35 0.24 11.22
N PRO A 70 12.20 1.23 10.95
CA PRO A 70 11.87 2.26 9.98
C PRO A 70 11.62 1.59 8.63
N VAL A 71 10.56 2.02 7.94
CA VAL A 71 10.29 1.57 6.58
C VAL A 71 11.36 2.16 5.68
N SER A 72 12.42 1.41 5.42
CA SER A 72 13.39 1.72 4.37
C SER A 72 12.71 1.45 3.03
N ASP A 73 11.96 2.41 2.51
CA ASP A 73 11.52 2.39 1.12
C ASP A 73 12.74 2.74 0.25
N PRO A 74 13.32 1.79 -0.52
CA PRO A 74 14.47 2.08 -1.39
C PRO A 74 14.12 3.10 -2.49
N LEU A 75 12.84 3.43 -2.67
CA LEU A 75 12.35 4.40 -3.64
C LEU A 75 12.15 5.81 -3.05
N LEU A 76 12.41 6.02 -1.76
CA LEU A 76 12.36 7.35 -1.13
C LEU A 76 13.69 8.11 -1.20
N SER A 77 14.80 7.46 -1.59
CA SER A 77 16.11 8.10 -1.73
C SER A 77 16.35 8.77 -3.08
N SER A 78 15.36 8.77 -4.00
CA SER A 78 15.55 9.24 -5.38
C SER A 78 14.59 10.36 -5.82
N SER A 79 13.92 11.06 -4.90
CA SER A 79 13.31 12.34 -5.23
C SER A 79 14.29 13.47 -4.91
N PRO A 80 14.78 14.22 -5.90
CA PRO A 80 15.46 15.48 -5.61
C PRO A 80 14.44 16.41 -4.95
N ALA A 81 14.85 17.03 -3.85
CA ALA A 81 14.15 18.17 -3.29
C ALA A 81 14.03 19.24 -4.39
N ASN A 82 12.82 19.70 -4.64
CA ASN A 82 12.54 20.94 -5.34
C ASN A 82 11.65 21.78 -4.44
#